data_AF-V5RGX4-F1
#
_entry.id   AF-V5RGX4-F1
#
_cell.length_a   1.000
_cell.length_b   1.000
_cell.length_c   1.000
_cell.angle_alpha   90.00
_cell.angle_beta   90.00
_cell.angle_gamma   90.00
#
_symmetry.space_group_name_H-M   'P 1'
#
loop_
_entity.id
_entity.type
_entity.pdbx_description
1 polymer ?
#
loop_
_entity_poly.entity_id
_entity_poly.type
_entity_poly.pdbx_seq_one_letter_code
_entity_poly.pdbx_strand_id
1 'polypeptide(L)'
;MLEILASTSQRQLGNQVIFVFEILGLVVSFLMIMVGLIQNKTSQTGLSALNGGNDELFSNSKERGTDKTMSLWMFGLGASLFVITIVIGIITNTVLK
;
A
#
# COMPACT_ATOMS: atom_id res chain seq x y z
N MET A 1 16.17 -17.69 35.86
CA MET A 1 14.80 -17.13 36.04
C MET A 1 14.71 -15.68 35.57
N LEU A 2 15.58 -14.77 36.05
CA LEU A 2 15.64 -13.37 35.60
C LEU A 2 15.94 -13.21 34.09
N GLU A 3 16.84 -14.02 33.54
CA GLU A 3 17.13 -14.00 32.09
C GLU A 3 15.95 -14.44 31.23
N ILE A 4 15.15 -15.39 31.71
CA ILE A 4 13.94 -15.84 31.02
C ILE A 4 12.91 -14.69 30.99
N LEU A 5 12.71 -14.00 32.11
CA LEU A 5 11.81 -12.84 32.20
C LEU A 5 12.24 -11.69 31.28
N ALA A 6 13.55 -11.40 31.21
CA ALA A 6 14.10 -10.39 30.31
C ALA A 6 13.87 -10.76 28.83
N SER A 7 14.07 -12.04 28.47
CA SER A 7 13.84 -12.53 27.11
C SER A 7 12.37 -12.47 26.68
N THR A 8 11.43 -12.76 27.60
CA THR A 8 9.99 -12.68 27.33
C THR A 8 9.53 -11.24 27.12
N SER A 9 10.06 -10.29 27.90
CA SER A 9 9.78 -8.85 27.74
C SER A 9 10.22 -8.32 26.38
N GLN A 10 11.44 -8.68 25.91
CA GLN A 10 11.95 -8.27 24.60
C GLN A 10 11.09 -8.80 23.45
N ARG A 11 10.68 -10.07 23.50
CA ARG A 11 9.77 -10.65 22.50
C ARG A 11 8.39 -9.98 22.49
N GLN A 12 7.86 -9.64 23.66
CA GLN A 12 6.59 -8.94 23.76
C GLN A 12 6.64 -7.54 23.11
N LEU A 13 7.73 -6.80 23.30
CA LEU A 13 7.94 -5.52 22.64
C LEU A 13 8.04 -5.67 21.11
N GLY A 14 8.78 -6.68 20.63
CA GLY A 14 8.88 -6.98 19.19
C GLY A 14 7.52 -7.25 18.55
N ASN A 15 6.70 -8.08 19.19
CA ASN A 15 5.35 -8.40 18.72
C ASN A 15 4.44 -7.16 18.70
N GLN A 16 4.51 -6.33 19.74
CA GLN A 16 3.73 -5.10 19.81
C GLN A 16 4.11 -4.12 18.70
N VAL A 17 5.40 -3.96 18.41
CA VAL A 17 5.89 -3.09 17.33
C VAL A 17 5.37 -3.59 15.97
N ILE A 18 5.48 -4.90 15.72
CA ILE A 18 4.99 -5.50 14.46
C ILE A 18 3.49 -5.28 14.30
N PHE A 19 2.71 -5.51 15.36
CA PHE A 19 1.27 -5.31 15.35
C PHE A 19 0.87 -3.87 15.00
N VAL A 20 1.62 -2.88 15.49
CA VAL A 20 1.39 -1.46 15.12
C VAL A 20 1.62 -1.24 13.62
N PHE A 21 2.70 -1.79 13.05
CA PHE A 21 2.96 -1.68 11.62
C PHE A 21 1.93 -2.43 10.76
N GLU A 22 1.42 -3.57 11.22
CA GLU A 22 0.34 -4.29 10.55
C GLU A 22 -0.95 -3.45 10.49
N ILE A 23 -1.33 -2.80 11.59
CA ILE A 23 -2.47 -1.89 11.63
C ILE A 23 -2.26 -0.72 10.65
N LEU A 24 -1.07 -0.11 10.65
CA LEU A 24 -0.76 0.98 9.72
C LEU A 24 -0.86 0.51 8.26
N GLY A 25 -0.29 -0.66 7.94
CA GLY A 25 -0.38 -1.25 6.60
C GLY A 25 -1.81 -1.54 6.17
N LEU A 26 -2.66 -2.02 7.10
CA LEU A 26 -4.08 -2.25 6.86
C LEU A 26 -4.83 -0.95 6.53
N VAL A 27 -4.59 0.11 7.30
CA VAL A 27 -5.21 1.43 7.05
C VAL A 27 -4.78 1.98 5.69
N VAL A 28 -3.49 1.93 5.36
CA VAL A 28 -2.98 2.37 4.05
C VAL A 28 -3.62 1.57 2.91
N SER A 29 -3.70 0.24 3.06
CA SER A 29 -4.33 -0.63 2.06
C SER A 29 -5.81 -0.31 1.87
N PHE A 30 -6.54 -0.06 2.95
CA PHE A 30 -7.94 0.35 2.88
C PHE A 30 -8.10 1.68 2.14
N LEU A 31 -7.27 2.68 2.43
CA LEU A 31 -7.27 3.95 1.70
C LEU A 31 -6.95 3.78 0.21
N MET A 32 -6.01 2.92 -0.14
CA MET A 32 -5.69 2.60 -1.54
C MET A 32 -6.88 2.00 -2.28
N ILE A 33 -7.62 1.08 -1.65
CA ILE A 33 -8.83 0.51 -2.24
C ILE A 33 -9.85 1.62 -2.49
N MET A 34 -10.10 2.48 -1.50
CA MET A 34 -11.04 3.60 -1.64
C MET A 34 -10.65 4.56 -2.77
N VAL A 35 -9.38 4.95 -2.83
CA VAL A 35 -8.84 5.82 -3.88
C VAL A 35 -8.94 5.16 -5.26
N GLY A 36 -8.61 3.86 -5.36
CA GLY A 36 -8.71 3.10 -6.60
C GLY A 36 -10.14 2.97 -7.13
N LEU A 37 -11.12 2.79 -6.25
CA LEU A 37 -12.54 2.76 -6.62
C LEU A 37 -13.02 4.13 -7.12
N ILE A 38 -12.56 5.22 -6.50
CA ILE A 38 -12.88 6.60 -6.95
C ILE A 38 -12.22 6.91 -8.30
N GLN A 39 -11.02 6.39 -8.56
CA GLN A 39 -10.30 6.59 -9.82
C GLN A 39 -10.88 5.83 -11.01
N ASN A 40 -11.89 4.98 -10.81
CA ASN A 40 -12.53 4.26 -11.89
C ASN A 40 -13.31 5.24 -12.80
N LYS A 41 -12.60 5.83 -13.76
CA LYS A 41 -13.19 6.72 -14.77
C LYS A 41 -14.18 5.91 -15.59
N THR A 42 -15.35 6.49 -15.80
CA THR A 42 -16.49 5.86 -16.42
C THR A 42 -16.11 5.28 -17.80
N SER A 43 -16.43 4.00 -18.01
CA SER A 43 -16.64 3.30 -19.29
C SER A 43 -15.47 3.06 -20.26
N GLN A 44 -14.90 1.84 -20.19
CA GLN A 44 -14.72 0.96 -21.36
C GLN A 44 -15.07 -0.47 -20.92
N THR A 45 -15.80 -1.22 -21.74
CA THR A 45 -16.17 -2.61 -21.42
C THR A 45 -14.91 -3.42 -21.09
N GLY A 46 -14.99 -4.41 -20.20
CA GLY A 46 -13.82 -5.19 -19.77
C GLY A 46 -13.03 -5.82 -20.93
N LEU A 47 -13.67 -6.04 -22.09
CA LEU A 47 -13.00 -6.46 -23.33
C LEU A 47 -12.15 -5.36 -23.98
N SER A 48 -12.61 -4.09 -23.98
CA SER A 48 -11.87 -2.96 -24.54
C SER A 48 -10.63 -2.59 -23.70
N ALA A 49 -10.68 -2.82 -22.39
CA ALA A 49 -9.51 -2.68 -21.51
C ALA A 49 -8.42 -3.74 -21.78
N LEU A 50 -8.79 -4.94 -22.24
CA LEU A 50 -7.86 -6.01 -22.59
C LEU A 50 -7.32 -5.90 -24.03
N ASN A 51 -8.02 -5.18 -24.90
CA ASN A 51 -7.68 -5.05 -26.33
C ASN A 51 -6.91 -3.76 -26.65
N GLY A 52 -6.46 -3.00 -25.63
CA GLY A 52 -5.78 -1.72 -25.83
C GLY A 52 -6.65 -0.75 -26.64
N GLY A 53 -7.89 -0.55 -26.17
CA GLY A 53 -8.99 0.12 -26.88
C GLY A 53 -8.56 1.28 -27.76
N ASN A 54 -9.16 1.36 -28.95
CA ASN A 54 -8.89 2.29 -30.06
C ASN A 54 -8.45 3.70 -29.60
N ASP A 55 -7.17 3.82 -29.27
CA ASP A 55 -6.54 5.05 -28.84
C ASP A 55 -6.55 5.98 -30.04
N GLU A 56 -7.39 7.02 -29.98
CA GLU A 56 -7.13 8.20 -30.78
C GLU A 56 -5.67 8.57 -30.48
N LEU A 57 -4.79 8.59 -31.48
CA LEU A 57 -3.34 8.83 -31.30
C LEU A 57 -2.99 10.17 -30.61
N PHE A 58 -4.01 10.98 -30.30
CA PHE A 58 -3.93 12.26 -29.60
C PHE A 58 -4.79 12.31 -28.31
N SER A 59 -5.30 11.17 -27.81
CA SER A 59 -6.13 11.06 -26.59
C SER A 59 -5.35 11.32 -25.30
N ASN A 60 -4.02 11.19 -25.35
CA ASN A 60 -3.09 11.58 -24.29
C ASN A 60 -3.01 13.11 -24.18
N SER A 61 -4.16 13.74 -23.91
CA SER A 61 -4.20 15.10 -23.39
C SER A 61 -3.66 15.05 -21.96
N LYS A 62 -2.64 15.87 -21.69
CA LYS A 62 -1.99 15.99 -20.37
C LYS A 62 -3.01 15.84 -19.25
N GLU A 63 -2.80 14.88 -18.35
CA GLU A 63 -3.64 14.72 -17.17
C GLU A 63 -3.69 16.05 -16.39
N ARG A 64 -4.89 16.60 -16.23
CA ARG A 64 -5.14 17.88 -15.59
C ARG A 64 -6.12 17.71 -14.43
N GLY A 65 -6.00 18.57 -13.43
CA GLY A 65 -6.96 18.66 -12.32
C GLY A 65 -6.88 17.48 -11.34
N THR A 66 -8.05 16.95 -11.02
CA THR A 66 -8.27 15.92 -9.99
C THR A 66 -7.63 14.58 -10.34
N ASP A 67 -7.57 14.24 -11.62
CA ASP A 67 -7.06 12.95 -12.09
C ASP A 67 -5.57 12.77 -11.80
N LYS A 68 -4.76 13.80 -12.10
CA LYS A 68 -3.32 13.79 -11.80
C LYS A 68 -3.07 13.73 -10.29
N THR A 69 -3.92 14.42 -9.52
CA THR A 69 -3.80 14.46 -8.07
C THR A 69 -4.08 13.09 -7.47
N MET A 70 -5.18 12.44 -7.89
CA MET A 70 -5.53 11.08 -7.44
C MET A 70 -4.46 10.05 -7.84
N SER A 71 -3.93 10.11 -9.07
CA SER A 71 -2.81 9.27 -9.52
C SER A 71 -1.57 9.42 -8.63
N LEU A 72 -1.20 10.66 -8.29
CA LEU A 72 -0.08 10.91 -7.38
C LEU A 72 -0.35 10.41 -5.95
N TRP A 73 -1.58 10.54 -5.44
CA TRP A 73 -1.97 9.98 -4.15
C TRP A 73 -1.86 8.46 -4.14
N MET A 74 -2.35 7.78 -5.18
CA MET A 74 -2.24 6.33 -5.29
C MET A 74 -0.79 5.87 -5.37
N PHE A 75 0.05 6.60 -6.10
CA PHE A 75 1.50 6.34 -6.13
C PHE A 75 2.14 6.50 -4.75
N GLY A 76 1.82 7.58 -4.03
CA GLY A 76 2.34 7.84 -2.68
C GLY A 76 1.89 6.79 -1.65
N LEU A 77 0.61 6.38 -1.70
CA LEU A 77 0.08 5.33 -0.84
C LEU A 77 0.73 3.96 -1.14
N GLY A 78 0.91 3.62 -2.42
CA GLY A 78 1.58 2.40 -2.83
C GLY A 78 3.06 2.35 -2.39
N ALA A 79 3.78 3.46 -2.55
CA ALA A 79 5.16 3.59 -2.06
C ALA A 79 5.22 3.45 -0.53
N SER A 80 4.26 4.03 0.19
CA SER A 80 4.18 3.91 1.65
C SER A 80 3.94 2.46 2.09
N LEU A 81 3.01 1.76 1.42
CA LEU A 81 2.74 0.35 1.69
C LEU A 81 3.99 -0.52 1.45
N PHE A 82 4.73 -0.25 0.38
CA PHE A 82 5.98 -0.95 0.08
C PHE A 82 7.04 -0.77 1.18
N VAL A 83 7.20 0.44 1.71
CA VAL A 83 8.14 0.69 2.81
C VAL A 83 7.69 -0.03 4.08
N ILE A 84 6.40 0.02 4.42
CA ILE A 84 5.85 -0.65 5.61
C ILE A 84 6.10 -2.17 5.56
N THR A 85 5.86 -2.82 4.42
CA THR A 85 6.05 -4.26 4.29
C THR A 85 7.52 -4.67 4.38
N ILE A 86 8.44 -3.88 3.81
CA ILE A 86 9.88 -4.09 4.00
C ILE A 86 10.27 -3.97 5.47
N VAL A 87 9.80 -2.93 6.16
CA VAL A 87 10.12 -2.71 7.59
C VAL A 87 9.62 -3.87 8.45
N ILE A 88 8.39 -4.35 8.23
CA ILE A 88 7.86 -5.54 8.93
C ILE A 88 8.75 -6.76 8.65
N GLY A 89 9.15 -6.99 7.40
CA GLY A 89 10.01 -8.11 7.03
C GLY A 89 11.38 -8.06 7.73
N ILE A 90 12.00 -6.88 7.80
CA ILE A 90 13.29 -6.67 8.48
C ILE A 90 13.14 -6.90 9.99
N ILE A 91 12.15 -6.27 10.64
CA ILE A 91 11.92 -6.39 12.09
C ILE A 91 11.64 -7.84 12.45
N THR A 92 10.80 -8.53 11.69
CA THR A 92 10.47 -9.94 11.92
C THR A 92 11.71 -10.84 11.82
N ASN A 93 12.57 -10.61 10.83
CA ASN A 93 13.80 -11.42 10.69
C ASN A 93 14.85 -11.11 11.78
N THR A 94 14.85 -9.88 12.32
CA THR A 94 15.87 -9.42 13.27
C THR A 94 15.48 -9.62 14.74
N VAL A 95 14.20 -9.45 15.08
CA VAL A 95 13.70 -9.40 16.48
C VAL A 95 12.99 -10.69 16.91
N LEU A 96 12.35 -11.39 15.96
CA LEU A 96 11.56 -12.59 16.23
C LEU A 96 12.32 -13.90 15.99
N LYS A 97 13.47 -13.86 15.33
CA LYS A 97 14.45 -14.97 15.32
C LYS A 97 15.32 -14.90 16.55
#